data_AF-A0A8J7DWU7-F1
#
_entry.id   AF-A0A8J7DWU7-F1
#
_cell.length_a   1.000
_cell.length_b   1.000
_cell.length_c   1.000
_cell.angle_alpha   90.00
_cell.angle_beta   90.00
_cell.angle_gamma   90.00
#
_symmetry.space_group_name_H-M   'P 1'
#
loop_
_entity.id
_entity.type
_entity.pdbx_description
1 polymer ?
#
loop_
_entity_poly.entity_id
_entity_poly.type
_entity_poly.pdbx_seq_one_letter_code
_entity_poly.pdbx_strand_id
1 'polypeptide(L)'
;MKSFATPDFWKAYAALSPEVKEQAQKAYRLWRDNPLHPSLHFKKVGKNLWSARVSGGYRALALKKGNDYYWFWMGSHDEYEALL
;
A
#
# COMPACT_ATOMS: atom_id res chain seq x y z
N MET A 1 15.95 -3.69 -2.53
CA MET A 1 14.77 -3.02 -1.96
C MET A 1 14.19 -3.93 -0.90
N LYS A 2 14.11 -3.48 0.36
CA LYS A 2 13.37 -4.17 1.41
C LYS A 2 12.01 -3.51 1.63
N SER A 3 11.10 -4.27 2.24
CA SER A 3 9.74 -3.85 2.54
C SER A 3 9.43 -4.20 3.98
N PHE A 4 9.00 -3.22 4.76
CA PHE A 4 8.65 -3.35 6.17
C PHE A 4 7.23 -2.82 6.38
N ALA A 5 6.52 -3.37 7.35
CA ALA A 5 5.19 -2.91 7.74
C ALA A 5 5.19 -2.54 9.22
N THR A 6 4.60 -1.39 9.56
CA THR A 6 4.45 -0.95 10.94
C THR A 6 3.32 -1.72 11.64
N PRO A 7 3.23 -1.66 12.98
CA PRO A 7 2.08 -2.20 13.71
C PRO A 7 0.74 -1.62 13.23
N ASP A 8 0.69 -0.32 12.91
CA ASP A 8 -0.52 0.33 12.41
C ASP A 8 -0.97 -0.21 11.05
N PHE A 9 -0.01 -0.49 10.16
CA PHE A 9 -0.33 -1.16 8.90
C PHE A 9 -0.96 -2.53 9.14
N TRP A 10 -0.39 -3.33 10.04
CA TRP A 10 -0.92 -4.66 10.36
C TRP A 10 -2.29 -4.58 11.03
N LYS A 11 -2.52 -3.59 11.90
CA LYS A 11 -3.83 -3.32 12.50
C LYS A 11 -4.87 -2.98 11.43
N ALA A 12 -4.52 -2.09 10.50
CA ALA A 12 -5.40 -1.71 9.40
C ALA A 12 -5.70 -2.93 8.49
N TYR A 13 -4.67 -3.69 8.11
CA TYR A 13 -4.82 -4.91 7.32
C TYR A 13 -5.70 -5.96 8.03
N ALA A 14 -5.54 -6.13 9.35
CA ALA A 14 -6.30 -7.10 10.13
C ALA A 14 -7.81 -6.78 10.16
N ALA A 15 -8.19 -5.50 10.08
CA ALA A 15 -9.58 -5.04 10.06
C ALA A 15 -10.28 -5.26 8.71
N LEU A 16 -9.54 -5.57 7.65
CA LEU A 16 -10.10 -5.76 6.31
C LEU A 16 -10.90 -7.06 6.19
N SER A 17 -11.87 -7.05 5.27
CA SER A 17 -12.59 -8.26 4.88
C SER A 17 -11.64 -9.29 4.26
N PRO A 18 -11.97 -10.60 4.31
CA PRO A 18 -11.15 -11.65 3.70
C PRO A 18 -10.83 -11.40 2.22
N GLU A 19 -11.81 -10.91 1.45
CA GLU A 19 -11.64 -10.59 0.04
C GLU A 19 -10.58 -9.50 -0.19
N VAL A 20 -10.63 -8.41 0.58
CA VAL A 20 -9.66 -7.32 0.45
C VAL A 20 -8.28 -7.76 0.92
N LYS A 21 -8.19 -8.63 1.92
CA LYS A 21 -6.91 -9.24 2.35
C LYS A 21 -6.27 -10.03 1.21
N GLU A 22 -7.04 -10.82 0.45
CA GLU A 22 -6.52 -11.52 -0.73
C GLU A 22 -6.04 -10.57 -1.82
N GLN A 23 -6.79 -9.50 -2.10
CA GLN A 23 -6.40 -8.46 -3.06
C GLN A 23 -5.09 -7.79 -2.63
N ALA A 24 -4.96 -7.44 -1.35
CA ALA A 24 -3.74 -6.86 -0.77
C ALA A 24 -2.54 -7.79 -0.91
N GLN A 25 -2.69 -9.09 -0.65
CA GLN A 25 -1.62 -10.06 -0.85
C GLN A 25 -1.23 -10.21 -2.32
N LYS A 26 -2.20 -10.24 -3.25
CA LYS A 26 -1.95 -10.28 -4.69
C LYS A 26 -1.19 -9.04 -5.14
N ALA A 27 -1.64 -7.86 -4.74
CA ALA A 27 -1.00 -6.59 -5.04
C ALA A 27 0.43 -6.53 -4.46
N TYR A 28 0.65 -7.01 -3.22
CA TYR A 28 1.97 -7.04 -2.61
C TYR A 28 2.95 -7.98 -3.34
N ARG A 29 2.50 -9.18 -3.73
CA ARG A 29 3.32 -10.10 -4.54
C ARG A 29 3.69 -9.46 -5.87
N LEU A 30 2.71 -8.88 -6.57
CA LEU A 30 2.95 -8.17 -7.83
C LEU A 30 3.91 -6.99 -7.65
N TRP A 31 3.77 -6.21 -6.58
CA TRP A 31 4.65 -5.10 -6.27
C TRP A 31 6.08 -5.55 -5.99
N ARG A 32 6.26 -6.66 -5.27
CA ARG A 32 7.60 -7.20 -4.98
C ARG A 32 8.32 -7.64 -6.25
N ASP A 33 7.59 -8.23 -7.19
CA ASP A 33 8.16 -8.81 -8.40
C ASP A 33 8.28 -7.76 -9.53
N ASN A 34 7.31 -6.86 -9.65
CA ASN A 34 7.30 -5.75 -10.61
C ASN A 34 6.64 -4.49 -9.99
N PRO A 35 7.40 -3.66 -9.25
CA PRO A 35 6.86 -2.43 -8.63
C PRO A 35 6.28 -1.42 -9.63
N LEU A 36 6.70 -1.49 -10.90
CA LEU A 36 6.28 -0.58 -11.97
C LEU A 36 5.06 -1.11 -12.74
N HIS A 37 4.46 -2.22 -12.31
CA HIS A 37 3.29 -2.76 -12.98
C HIS A 37 2.14 -1.72 -12.98
N PRO A 38 1.55 -1.38 -14.15
CA PRO A 38 0.59 -0.28 -14.26
C PRO A 38 -0.62 -0.39 -13.34
N SER A 39 -1.12 -1.62 -13.10
CA SER A 39 -2.29 -1.85 -12.23
C SER A 39 -2.08 -1.42 -10.77
N LEU A 40 -0.83 -1.40 -10.30
CA LEU A 40 -0.50 -0.97 -8.95
C LEU A 40 -0.58 0.54 -8.80
N HIS A 41 -0.50 1.30 -9.91
CA HIS A 41 -0.37 2.76 -9.87
C HIS A 41 0.63 3.23 -8.81
N PHE A 42 1.74 2.49 -8.63
CA PHE A 42 2.66 2.72 -7.55
C PHE A 42 3.44 4.01 -7.81
N LYS A 43 3.12 5.07 -7.07
CA LYS A 43 3.61 6.41 -7.36
C LYS A 43 3.88 7.22 -6.10
N LYS A 44 4.78 8.18 -6.23
CA LYS A 44 5.07 9.19 -5.23
C LYS A 44 3.89 10.18 -5.16
N VAL A 45 3.36 10.41 -3.96
CA VAL A 45 2.22 11.32 -3.71
C VAL A 45 2.53 12.42 -2.68
N GLY A 46 3.76 12.44 -2.16
CA GLY A 46 4.28 13.50 -1.28
C GLY A 46 5.81 13.45 -1.23
N LYS A 47 6.45 14.16 -0.29
CA LYS A 47 7.93 14.28 -0.25
C LYS A 47 8.64 12.92 -0.21
N ASN A 48 8.24 12.03 0.70
CA ASN A 48 8.71 10.65 0.81
C ASN A 48 7.56 9.64 0.83
N LEU A 49 6.33 10.10 0.56
CA LEU A 49 5.11 9.31 0.63
C LEU A 49 4.81 8.69 -0.73
N TRP A 50 4.52 7.39 -0.71
CA TRP A 50 4.16 6.58 -1.86
C TRP A 50 2.82 5.91 -1.64
N SER A 51 2.03 5.82 -2.71
CA SER A 51 0.74 5.15 -2.73
C SER A 51 0.77 3.97 -3.69
N ALA A 52 0.18 2.86 -3.29
CA ALA A 52 -0.08 1.69 -4.12
C ALA A 52 -1.58 1.39 -4.16
N ARG A 53 -2.09 1.07 -5.35
CA ARG A 53 -3.43 0.54 -5.55
C ARG A 53 -3.46 -0.94 -5.17
N VAL A 54 -4.33 -1.26 -4.22
CA VAL A 54 -4.66 -2.65 -3.86
C VAL A 54 -5.80 -3.15 -4.75
N SER A 55 -6.83 -2.35 -4.92
CA SER A 55 -7.96 -2.57 -5.82
C SER A 55 -8.61 -1.23 -6.18
N GLY A 56 -9.73 -1.22 -6.92
CA GLY A 56 -10.43 0.04 -7.23
C GLY A 56 -10.69 0.89 -5.97
N GLY A 57 -11.23 0.24 -4.93
CA GLY A 57 -11.66 0.89 -3.68
C GLY A 57 -10.64 0.89 -2.53
N TYR A 58 -9.43 0.36 -2.69
CA TYR A 58 -8.43 0.31 -1.61
C TYR A 58 -7.04 0.80 -2.02
N ARG A 59 -6.34 1.42 -1.08
CA ARG A 59 -4.98 1.94 -1.23
C ARG A 59 -4.10 1.50 -0.06
N ALA A 60 -2.80 1.46 -0.28
CA ALA A 60 -1.78 1.30 0.76
C ALA A 60 -0.75 2.42 0.64
N LEU A 61 -0.28 2.91 1.78
CA LEU A 61 0.70 3.99 1.87
C LEU A 61 2.01 3.51 2.49
N ALA A 62 3.11 3.97 1.90
CA ALA A 62 4.45 3.72 2.40
C ALA A 62 5.30 4.99 2.42
N LEU A 63 6.19 5.07 3.41
CA LEU A 63 7.30 6.01 3.39
C LEU A 63 8.51 5.35 2.73
N LYS A 64 9.14 6.06 1.78
CA LYS A 64 10.41 5.65 1.18
C LYS A 64 11.58 6.22 1.96
N LYS A 65 12.50 5.37 2.39
CA LYS A 65 13.78 5.76 3.02
C LYS A 65 14.92 5.07 2.29
N GLY A 66 15.71 5.84 1.55
CA GLY A 66 16.71 5.27 0.64
C GLY A 66 16.05 4.34 -0.38
N ASN A 67 16.41 3.06 -0.35
CA ASN A 67 15.88 2.03 -1.24
C ASN A 67 14.79 1.16 -0.59
N ASP A 68 14.37 1.47 0.63
CA ASP A 68 13.42 0.66 1.40
C ASP A 68 12.08 1.37 1.57
N TYR A 69 11.02 0.57 1.70
CA TYR A 69 9.65 1.04 1.89
C TYR A 69 9.10 0.58 3.23
N TYR A 70 8.47 1.52 3.94
CA TYR A 70 7.85 1.32 5.24
C TYR A 70 6.35 1.58 5.11
N TRP A 71 5.59 0.50 4.95
CA TRP A 71 4.13 0.53 4.87
C TRP A 71 3.55 0.85 6.24
N PHE A 72 2.71 1.87 6.31
CA PHE A 72 2.17 2.34 7.59
C PHE A 72 0.64 2.44 7.62
N TRP A 73 0.00 2.36 6.45
CA TRP A 73 -1.45 2.48 6.35
C TRP A 73 -1.99 1.70 5.13
N MET A 74 -3.21 1.18 5.28
CA MET A 74 -4.02 0.59 4.22
C MET A 74 -5.49 0.86 4.54
N GLY A 75 -6.29 1.21 3.55
CA GLY A 75 -7.69 1.53 3.77
C GLY A 75 -8.42 1.82 2.47
N SER A 76 -9.66 2.26 2.61
CA SER A 76 -10.52 2.59 1.47
C SER A 76 -9.98 3.79 0.68
N HIS A 77 -10.46 3.94 -0.54
CA HIS A 77 -10.13 5.08 -1.38
C HIS A 77 -10.59 6.40 -0.74
N ASP A 78 -11.76 6.42 -0.12
CA ASP A 78 -12.32 7.61 0.50
C ASP A 78 -11.49 8.05 1.72
N GLU A 79 -11.08 7.10 2.57
CA GLU A 79 -10.14 7.39 3.67
C GLU A 79 -8.78 7.86 3.15
N TYR A 80 -8.31 7.31 2.03
CA TYR A 80 -7.08 7.75 1.38
C TYR A 80 -7.17 9.20 0.88
N GLU A 81 -8.27 9.58 0.23
CA GLU A 81 -8.47 10.97 -0.25
C GLU A 81 -8.58 11.95 0.93
N ALA A 82 -9.17 11.55 2.06
CA ALA A 82 -9.22 12.39 3.25
C ALA A 82 -7.86 12.59 3.95
N LEU A 83 -6.87 11.73 3.67
CA LEU A 83 -5.52 11.80 4.25
C LEU A 83 -4.53 12.67 3.45
N LEU A 84 -4.87 13.05 2.21
CA LEU A 84 -4.01 13.80 1.29
C LEU A 84 -4.56 15.20 1.00
#